data_AF-A0A244CUD0-F1
#
_entry.id   AF-A0A244CUD0-F1
#
_cell.length_a   1.000
_cell.length_b   1.000
_cell.length_c   1.000
_cell.angle_alpha   90.00
_cell.angle_beta   90.00
_cell.angle_gamma   90.00
#
_symmetry.space_group_name_H-M   'P 1'
#
loop_
_entity.id
_entity.type
_entity.pdbx_description
1 polymer ?
#
loop_
_entity_poly.entity_id
_entity_poly.type
_entity_poly.pdbx_seq_one_letter_code
_entity_poly.pdbx_strand_id
1 'polypeptide(L)'
;MEDLSALFTNMTAMEYAIVVPLMLAIYFIPTILAFFFNRKYIKIIAAVNVPAGLSMIAWGGLIVVAVTGSASETLLKKLKLDKHFTAKTPTATK
;
A
#
# COMPACT_ATOMS: atom_id res chain seq x y z
N MET A 1 -22.69 10.91 -18.18
CA MET A 1 -22.06 11.17 -16.87
C MET A 1 -23.10 11.30 -15.75
N GLU A 2 -24.39 11.36 -16.06
CA GLU A 2 -25.48 11.48 -15.07
C GLU A 2 -25.74 10.20 -14.26
N ASP A 3 -25.48 9.02 -14.82
CA ASP A 3 -25.72 7.74 -14.11
C ASP A 3 -24.77 7.52 -12.93
N LEU A 4 -23.52 8.02 -13.03
CA LEU A 4 -22.53 7.88 -11.97
C LEU A 4 -22.89 8.76 -10.77
N SER A 5 -23.32 10.01 -11.01
CA SER A 5 -23.77 10.90 -9.94
C SER A 5 -25.07 10.40 -9.30
N ALA A 6 -25.97 9.80 -10.07
CA ALA A 6 -27.17 9.16 -9.54
C ALA A 6 -26.84 7.99 -8.60
N LEU A 7 -25.82 7.17 -8.89
CA LEU A 7 -25.37 6.09 -7.99
C LEU A 7 -24.86 6.64 -6.64
N PHE A 8 -24.06 7.70 -6.66
CA PHE A 8 -23.54 8.29 -5.41
C PHE A 8 -24.62 9.04 -4.61
N THR A 9 -25.61 9.63 -5.28
CA THR A 9 -26.68 10.39 -4.62
C THR A 9 -27.75 9.49 -4.01
N ASN A 10 -27.99 8.32 -4.60
CA ASN A 10 -28.98 7.36 -4.13
C ASN A 10 -28.41 6.31 -3.15
N MET A 11 -27.09 6.33 -2.86
CA MET A 11 -26.50 5.45 -1.86
C MET A 11 -26.91 5.83 -0.44
N THR A 12 -27.34 4.81 0.31
CA THR A 12 -27.64 4.89 1.73
C THR A 12 -26.36 4.98 2.59
N ALA A 13 -26.49 5.46 3.82
CA ALA A 13 -25.36 5.53 4.76
C ALA A 13 -24.72 4.15 5.04
N MET A 14 -25.52 3.08 5.01
CA MET A 14 -25.04 1.70 5.19
C MET A 14 -24.19 1.23 4.00
N GLU A 15 -24.59 1.58 2.78
CA GLU A 15 -23.80 1.25 1.58
C GLU A 15 -22.47 1.99 1.59
N TYR A 16 -22.46 3.28 1.93
CA TYR A 16 -21.21 4.02 2.14
C TYR A 16 -20.33 3.39 3.22
N ALA A 17 -20.92 2.93 4.34
CA ALA A 17 -20.19 2.27 5.42
C ALA A 17 -19.54 0.94 4.99
N ILE A 18 -20.00 0.31 3.90
CA ILE A 18 -19.41 -0.92 3.35
C ILE A 18 -18.43 -0.59 2.22
N VAL A 19 -18.84 0.26 1.27
CA VAL A 19 -18.07 0.57 0.06
C VAL A 19 -16.77 1.29 0.39
N VAL A 20 -16.80 2.27 1.29
CA VAL A 20 -15.61 3.05 1.67
C VAL A 20 -14.50 2.15 2.25
N PRO A 21 -14.74 1.32 3.28
CA PRO A 21 -13.71 0.42 3.79
C PRO A 21 -13.31 -0.66 2.78
N LEU A 22 -14.21 -1.15 1.92
CA LEU A 22 -13.84 -2.08 0.84
C LEU A 22 -12.86 -1.44 -0.15
N MET A 23 -13.14 -0.20 -0.55
CA MET A 23 -12.29 0.56 -1.46
C MET A 23 -10.92 0.85 -0.83
N LEU A 24 -10.90 1.22 0.45
CA LEU A 24 -9.67 1.36 1.24
C LEU A 24 -8.89 0.04 1.31
N ALA A 25 -9.57 -1.08 1.56
CA ALA A 25 -8.94 -2.39 1.60
C ALA A 25 -8.29 -2.74 0.26
N ILE A 26 -8.99 -2.49 -0.85
CA ILE A 26 -8.46 -2.70 -2.21
C ILE A 26 -7.28 -1.77 -2.47
N TYR A 27 -7.43 -0.47 -2.24
CA TYR A 27 -6.37 0.52 -2.46
C TYR A 27 -5.12 0.25 -1.61
N PHE A 28 -5.29 -0.25 -0.38
CA PHE A 28 -4.23 -0.65 0.54
C PHE A 28 -3.87 -2.15 0.51
N ILE A 29 -4.25 -2.89 -0.55
CA ILE A 29 -3.80 -4.29 -0.76
C ILE A 29 -2.28 -4.47 -0.58
N PRO A 30 -1.40 -3.62 -1.14
CA PRO A 30 0.05 -3.80 -1.00
C PRO A 30 0.50 -3.73 0.46
N THR A 31 -0.14 -2.88 1.25
CA THR A 31 0.12 -2.74 2.69
C THR A 31 -0.36 -3.97 3.47
N ILE A 32 -1.51 -4.53 3.10
CA ILE A 32 -2.03 -5.78 3.67
C ILE A 32 -1.08 -6.93 3.36
N LEU A 33 -0.62 -7.06 2.11
CA LEU A 33 0.39 -8.05 1.72
C LEU A 33 1.70 -7.89 2.51
N ALA A 34 2.15 -6.64 2.67
CA ALA A 34 3.33 -6.34 3.47
C ALA A 34 3.14 -6.73 4.94
N PHE A 35 1.94 -6.65 5.49
CA PHE A 35 1.67 -7.12 6.85
C PHE A 35 1.89 -8.64 7.00
N PHE A 36 1.65 -9.45 5.98
CA PHE A 36 1.88 -10.89 6.04
C PHE A 36 3.30 -11.30 5.68
N PHE A 37 3.83 -10.75 4.58
CA PHE A 37 5.11 -11.17 4.01
C PHE A 37 6.30 -10.31 4.44
N ASN A 38 6.05 -9.06 4.86
CA ASN A 38 7.12 -8.07 5.03
C ASN A 38 6.87 -7.06 6.16
N ARG A 39 6.55 -7.57 7.35
CA ARG A 39 6.18 -6.77 8.53
C ARG A 39 7.18 -5.68 8.88
N LYS A 40 8.46 -5.91 8.59
CA LYS A 40 9.56 -4.96 8.79
C LYS A 40 9.38 -3.66 8.01
N TYR A 41 8.86 -3.74 6.79
CA TYR A 41 8.73 -2.60 5.87
C TYR A 41 7.30 -2.08 5.72
N ILE A 42 6.36 -2.56 6.54
CA ILE A 42 4.95 -2.15 6.45
C ILE A 42 4.75 -0.64 6.53
N LYS A 43 5.50 0.06 7.40
CA LYS A 43 5.42 1.52 7.56
C LYS A 43 5.88 2.25 6.29
N ILE A 44 6.92 1.73 5.65
CA ILE A 44 7.44 2.28 4.40
C ILE A 44 6.42 2.05 3.30
N ILE A 45 5.97 0.80 3.11
CA ILE A 45 5.00 0.42 2.08
C ILE A 45 3.71 1.22 2.23
N ALA A 46 3.19 1.40 3.45
CA ALA A 46 2.02 2.24 3.70
C ALA A 46 2.23 3.70 3.29
N ALA A 47 3.40 4.29 3.56
CA ALA A 47 3.72 5.66 3.22
C ALA A 47 3.82 5.88 1.70
N VAL A 48 4.48 4.97 0.97
CA VAL A 48 4.52 5.03 -0.50
C VAL A 48 3.25 4.56 -1.17
N ASN A 49 2.35 3.85 -0.49
CA ASN A 49 1.08 3.45 -1.09
C ASN A 49 0.18 4.65 -1.43
N VAL A 50 0.26 5.73 -0.63
CA VAL A 50 -0.48 6.98 -0.87
C VAL A 50 -0.12 7.62 -2.22
N PRO A 51 1.16 7.88 -2.55
CA PRO A 51 1.54 8.32 -3.90
C PRO A 51 1.48 7.22 -4.95
N ALA A 52 1.66 5.93 -4.59
CA ALA A 52 1.60 4.83 -5.56
C ALA A 52 0.20 4.63 -6.14
N GLY A 53 -0.86 4.95 -5.40
CA GLY A 53 -2.22 4.91 -5.95
C GLY A 53 -2.50 5.92 -7.06
N LEU A 54 -1.58 6.86 -7.34
CA LEU A 54 -1.63 7.74 -8.51
C LEU A 54 -1.11 7.06 -9.79
N SER A 55 -0.41 5.93 -9.69
CA SER A 55 0.19 5.24 -10.83
C SER A 55 0.06 3.72 -10.72
N MET A 56 -0.64 3.11 -11.69
CA MET A 56 -0.86 1.68 -11.74
C MET A 56 0.45 0.86 -11.73
N ILE A 57 1.51 1.40 -12.35
CA ILE A 57 2.83 0.75 -12.41
C ILE A 57 3.51 0.80 -11.04
N ALA A 58 3.44 1.94 -10.34
CA ALA A 58 3.98 2.06 -8.99
C ALA A 58 3.25 1.14 -8.02
N TRP A 59 1.92 1.07 -8.13
CA TRP A 59 1.08 0.19 -7.33
C TRP A 59 1.41 -1.30 -7.56
N GLY A 60 1.56 -1.73 -8.81
CA GLY A 60 2.00 -3.09 -9.15
C GLY A 60 3.40 -3.42 -8.64
N GLY A 61 4.37 -2.50 -8.78
CA GLY A 61 5.71 -2.67 -8.22
C GLY A 61 5.69 -2.80 -6.69
N LEU A 62 4.81 -2.05 -6.03
CA LEU A 62 4.64 -2.10 -4.57
C LEU A 62 4.10 -3.47 -4.11
N ILE A 63 3.20 -4.09 -4.87
CA ILE A 63 2.72 -5.45 -4.62
C ILE A 63 3.89 -6.44 -4.68
N VAL A 64 4.74 -6.36 -5.71
CA VAL A 64 5.92 -7.23 -5.83
C VAL A 64 6.84 -7.04 -4.62
N VAL A 65 7.15 -5.80 -4.24
CA VAL A 65 7.98 -5.50 -3.06
C VAL A 65 7.34 -6.00 -1.75
N ALA A 66 6.01 -5.91 -1.64
CA ALA A 66 5.27 -6.39 -0.48
C ALA A 66 5.35 -7.91 -0.32
N VAL A 67 5.22 -8.68 -1.41
CA VAL A 67 5.30 -10.15 -1.39
C VAL A 67 6.74 -10.66 -1.30
N THR A 68 7.69 -9.93 -1.88
CA THR A 68 9.06 -10.44 -2.11
C THR A 68 9.96 -10.44 -0.86
N GLY A 69 9.47 -10.00 0.32
CA GLY A 69 10.06 -10.25 1.65
C GLY A 69 11.58 -10.02 1.79
N SER A 70 12.39 -11.01 1.42
CA SER A 70 13.87 -10.95 1.42
C SER A 70 14.44 -10.01 0.34
N ALA A 71 13.91 -10.01 -0.89
CA ALA A 71 14.46 -9.15 -1.95
C ALA A 71 13.92 -7.71 -1.89
N SER A 72 12.96 -7.42 -1.01
CA SER A 72 12.50 -6.05 -0.82
C SER A 72 13.62 -5.12 -0.37
N GLU A 73 14.62 -5.60 0.39
CA GLU A 73 15.74 -4.76 0.84
C GLU A 73 16.56 -4.23 -0.34
N THR A 74 16.93 -5.11 -1.28
CA THR A 74 17.67 -4.73 -2.49
C THR A 74 16.85 -3.79 -3.38
N LEU A 75 15.55 -4.03 -3.47
CA LEU A 75 14.62 -3.26 -4.30
C LEU A 75 14.36 -1.87 -3.70
N LEU A 76 14.11 -1.79 -2.39
CA LEU A 76 13.97 -0.53 -1.65
C LEU A 76 15.25 0.30 -1.69
N LYS A 77 16.42 -0.35 -1.60
CA LYS A 77 17.73 0.30 -1.71
C LYS A 77 18.01 0.82 -3.12
N LYS A 78 17.58 0.09 -4.17
CA LYS A 78 17.61 0.57 -5.56
C LYS A 78 16.70 1.79 -5.75
N LEU A 79 15.54 1.79 -5.10
CA LEU A 79 14.60 2.91 -5.07
C LEU A 79 15.03 4.04 -4.12
N LYS A 80 16.18 3.90 -3.42
CA LYS A 80 16.71 4.83 -2.41
C LYS A 80 15.70 5.21 -1.32
N LEU A 81 14.71 4.35 -1.10
CA LEU A 81 13.60 4.59 -0.19
C LEU A 81 13.97 4.28 1.27
N ASP A 82 15.03 3.50 1.47
CA ASP A 82 15.58 3.13 2.77
C ASP A 82 16.15 4.34 3.53
N LYS A 83 16.71 5.33 2.82
CA LYS A 83 17.38 6.49 3.43
C LYS A 83 16.43 7.43 4.16
N HIS A 84 15.17 7.49 3.75
CA HIS A 84 14.21 8.49 4.25
C HIS A 84 13.32 7.98 5.38
N PHE A 85 13.30 6.66 5.62
CA PHE A 85 12.37 6.03 6.56
C PHE A 85 13.05 5.05 7.53
N THR A 86 14.39 5.07 7.61
CA THR A 86 15.18 4.31 8.59
C THR A 86 15.07 4.92 9.99
N ALA A 87 13.91 4.80 10.62
CA ALA A 87 13.84 4.78 12.08
C ALA A 87 14.30 3.39 12.54
N LYS A 88 15.61 3.26 12.81
CA LYS A 88 16.25 2.18 13.60
C LYS A 88 15.73 0.78 13.28
N THR A 89 16.18 0.20 12.17
CA THR A 89 16.27 -1.26 12.12
C THR A 89 17.52 -1.63 12.93
N PRO A 90 17.42 -2.35 14.07
CA PRO A 90 18.60 -2.97 14.63
C PRO A 90 19.14 -3.93 13.58
N THR A 91 20.31 -3.59 13.08
CA THR A 91 21.25 -4.49 12.42
C THR A 91 21.17 -5.81 13.17
N ALA A 92 20.60 -6.83 12.54
CA ALA A 92 20.72 -8.19 13.03
C ALA A 92 22.21 -8.54 12.88
N THR A 93 22.95 -8.30 13.95
CA THR A 93 24.28 -8.81 14.17
C THR A 93 24.17 -10.32 14.28
N LYS A 94 24.47 -11.03 13.20
CA LYS A 94 25.51 -12.05 13.08
C LYS A 94 25.46 -12.68 11.70
#